data_AF-A0A955DRG8-F1
#
_entry.id   AF-A0A955DRG8-F1
#
_cell.length_a   1.000
_cell.length_b   1.000
_cell.length_c   1.000
_cell.angle_alpha   90.00
_cell.angle_beta   90.00
_cell.angle_gamma   90.00
#
_symmetry.space_group_name_H-M   'P 1'
#
loop_
_entity.id
_entity.type
_entity.pdbx_description
1 polymer ?
#
loop_
_entity_poly.entity_id
_entity_poly.type
_entity_poly.pdbx_seq_one_letter_code
_entity_poly.pdbx_strand_id
1 'polypeptide(L)'
;MTSLPSESAGPRDEPADGAPVAAAALSRHHDTRTAATELAETLYETVNEDCDLLMVFGSFHHRAAFPLAVETLRQTIHPSTTIGVTAESVLGGDVECEGTAGISALALRIPGMDVRGWSAGPGVPLRAADPDALREQTGIDAQSKGVILLADPFTTPVKHVLRALSGLAPRSTTIPIVGGLASGASQPGHNLIILDDQAQSAGVVGVTLGGPVDISCVVSQGCRPVGTSHVITRAKGNTIHELGGRPATEVLHEQASELPKHEKMLLSRGLFVGQVINEHKSHFGRGDFLIRAVTGMDNETGRLIVGDQVRTGQTIQFHVRDAETADEDFNLLLDMQQLHDEPLAGLLVTCNGRGTRLFNEESHDTRTIRRRLGDIPIAGFFAAGEIGPIGDQSFLHGHTACLVLIRALGTNQRRI
;
A
#
# COMPACT_ATOMS: atom_id res chain seq x y z
N MET A 1 45.93 -31.36 -18.91
CA MET A 1 45.15 -30.15 -19.23
C MET A 1 43.97 -30.59 -20.07
N THR A 2 42.87 -30.92 -19.40
CA THR A 2 41.63 -31.43 -19.99
C THR A 2 40.68 -30.24 -20.09
N SER A 3 40.34 -29.84 -21.30
CA SER A 3 39.41 -28.76 -21.63
C SER A 3 37.97 -29.18 -21.32
N LEU A 4 37.30 -28.43 -20.44
CA LEU A 4 35.86 -28.54 -20.19
C LEU A 4 35.07 -28.02 -21.41
N PRO A 5 33.94 -28.64 -21.78
CA PRO A 5 33.04 -28.08 -22.80
C PRO A 5 32.24 -26.91 -22.22
N SER A 6 32.12 -25.85 -23.01
CA SER A 6 31.25 -24.70 -22.77
C SER A 6 29.78 -25.11 -22.82
N GLU A 7 29.05 -24.95 -21.72
CA GLU A 7 27.58 -24.97 -21.74
C GLU A 7 27.08 -23.73 -22.47
N SER A 8 26.54 -23.94 -23.66
CA SER A 8 25.75 -22.94 -24.37
C SER A 8 24.46 -22.70 -23.59
N ALA A 9 24.25 -21.48 -23.10
CA ALA A 9 22.95 -21.03 -22.61
C ALA A 9 21.92 -21.28 -23.71
N GLY A 10 20.94 -22.14 -23.43
CA GLY A 10 19.79 -22.33 -24.30
C GLY A 10 18.98 -21.02 -24.44
N PRO A 11 18.20 -20.88 -25.52
CA PRO A 11 17.34 -19.71 -25.69
C PRO A 11 16.41 -19.60 -24.48
N ARG A 12 16.30 -18.39 -23.90
CA ARG A 12 15.24 -18.08 -22.94
C ARG A 12 13.92 -18.30 -23.68
N ASP A 13 13.06 -19.17 -23.15
CA ASP A 13 11.73 -19.39 -23.70
C ASP A 13 11.01 -18.04 -23.78
N GLU A 14 10.74 -17.57 -25.00
CA GLU A 14 9.79 -16.47 -25.20
C GLU A 14 8.43 -16.93 -24.66
N PRO A 15 7.75 -16.13 -23.83
CA PRO A 15 6.43 -16.50 -23.33
C PRO A 15 5.51 -16.72 -24.53
N ALA A 16 4.83 -17.87 -24.55
CA ALA A 16 3.85 -18.19 -25.58
C ALA A 16 2.86 -17.03 -25.77
N ASP A 17 2.54 -16.73 -27.02
CA ASP A 17 1.59 -15.68 -27.41
C ASP A 17 0.31 -15.80 -26.55
N GLY A 18 0.04 -14.81 -25.70
CA GLY A 18 -1.08 -14.81 -24.75
C GLY A 18 -0.82 -15.34 -23.33
N ALA A 19 0.42 -15.49 -22.87
CA ALA A 19 0.71 -15.68 -21.44
C ALA A 19 0.62 -14.36 -20.66
N PRO A 20 0.20 -14.37 -19.38
CA PRO A 20 0.26 -13.20 -18.53
C PRO A 20 1.72 -12.80 -18.27
N VAL A 21 2.02 -11.52 -18.38
CA VAL A 21 3.36 -10.94 -18.25
C VAL A 21 3.27 -9.68 -17.38
N ALA A 22 4.30 -9.47 -16.55
CA ALA A 22 4.51 -8.22 -15.84
C ALA A 22 5.97 -7.79 -15.93
N ALA A 23 6.19 -6.48 -15.88
CA ALA A 23 7.52 -5.90 -15.86
C ALA A 23 7.55 -4.70 -14.93
N ALA A 24 8.62 -4.57 -14.15
CA ALA A 24 8.87 -3.43 -13.29
C ALA A 24 10.21 -2.81 -13.65
N ALA A 25 10.27 -1.48 -13.64
CA ALA A 25 11.48 -0.72 -13.94
C ALA A 25 11.66 0.44 -12.97
N LEU A 26 12.91 0.76 -12.67
CA LEU A 26 13.32 1.88 -11.83
C LEU A 26 14.46 2.62 -12.52
N SER A 27 14.26 3.89 -12.85
CA SER A 27 15.37 4.80 -13.19
C SER A 27 15.67 5.69 -11.99
N ARG A 28 16.96 5.94 -11.78
CA ARG A 28 17.50 6.87 -10.78
C ARG A 28 18.04 8.15 -11.45
N HIS A 29 17.79 8.31 -12.73
CA HIS A 29 18.30 9.43 -13.50
C HIS A 29 17.60 10.72 -13.08
N HIS A 30 18.36 11.81 -12.92
CA HIS A 30 17.84 13.07 -12.39
C HIS A 30 17.05 13.89 -13.42
N ASP A 31 17.37 13.72 -14.71
CA ASP A 31 16.56 14.24 -15.81
C ASP A 31 15.33 13.35 -16.05
N THR A 32 14.15 13.98 -16.11
CA THR A 32 12.86 13.29 -16.18
C THR A 32 12.63 12.61 -17.54
N ARG A 33 13.14 13.19 -18.63
CA ARG A 33 12.97 12.61 -19.97
C ARG A 33 13.84 11.39 -20.12
N THR A 34 15.12 11.49 -19.74
CA THR A 34 16.03 10.35 -19.74
C THR A 34 15.50 9.22 -18.86
N ALA A 35 15.07 9.55 -17.63
CA ALA A 35 14.47 8.56 -16.75
C ALA A 35 13.27 7.86 -17.41
N ALA A 36 12.33 8.63 -17.99
CA ALA A 36 11.17 8.05 -18.65
C ALA A 36 11.54 7.15 -19.84
N THR A 37 12.54 7.53 -20.64
CA THR A 37 13.03 6.71 -21.76
C THR A 37 13.66 5.40 -21.27
N GLU A 38 14.51 5.44 -20.24
CA GLU A 38 15.11 4.23 -19.64
C GLU A 38 14.04 3.26 -19.11
N LEU A 39 13.01 3.77 -18.43
CA LEU A 39 11.88 2.93 -17.99
C LEU A 39 11.12 2.36 -19.19
N ALA A 40 10.83 3.19 -20.19
CA ALA A 40 10.03 2.79 -21.35
C ALA A 40 10.71 1.64 -22.12
N GLU A 41 12.02 1.77 -22.37
CA GLU A 41 12.83 0.72 -23.00
C GLU A 41 12.80 -0.58 -22.17
N THR A 42 13.08 -0.49 -20.87
CA THR A 42 13.10 -1.67 -19.97
C THR A 42 11.74 -2.38 -19.93
N LEU A 43 10.64 -1.63 -19.82
CA LEU A 43 9.30 -2.22 -19.77
C LEU A 43 8.90 -2.83 -21.12
N TYR A 44 9.26 -2.17 -22.22
CA TYR A 44 8.97 -2.63 -23.58
C TYR A 44 9.64 -3.98 -23.88
N GLU A 45 10.88 -4.18 -23.45
CA GLU A 45 11.62 -5.45 -23.65
C GLU A 45 10.88 -6.68 -23.11
N THR A 46 10.07 -6.50 -22.07
CA THR A 46 9.37 -7.61 -21.41
C THR A 46 7.89 -7.66 -21.79
N VAL A 47 7.18 -6.52 -21.72
CA VAL A 47 5.75 -6.50 -22.01
C VAL A 47 5.49 -6.56 -23.51
N ASN A 48 6.37 -6.05 -24.37
CA ASN A 48 6.28 -6.15 -25.83
C ASN A 48 4.92 -5.66 -26.37
N GLU A 49 4.69 -4.34 -26.25
CA GLU A 49 3.48 -3.57 -26.61
C GLU A 49 2.15 -4.05 -25.98
N ASP A 50 1.10 -3.22 -26.07
CA ASP A 50 -0.28 -3.48 -25.62
C ASP A 50 -0.42 -3.94 -24.16
N CYS A 51 -0.09 -3.04 -23.24
CA CYS A 51 -0.23 -3.23 -21.80
C CYS A 51 -1.70 -3.02 -21.32
N ASP A 52 -2.18 -3.79 -20.34
CA ASP A 52 -3.51 -3.57 -19.78
C ASP A 52 -3.49 -2.43 -18.73
N LEU A 53 -2.53 -2.49 -17.81
CA LEU A 53 -2.38 -1.52 -16.73
C LEU A 53 -0.93 -1.11 -16.54
N LEU A 54 -0.68 0.20 -16.63
CA LEU A 54 0.57 0.84 -16.25
C LEU A 54 0.39 1.63 -14.96
N MET A 55 1.27 1.41 -13.98
CA MET A 55 1.35 2.18 -12.75
C MET A 55 2.69 2.90 -12.70
N VAL A 56 2.68 4.22 -12.50
CA VAL A 56 3.90 5.06 -12.52
C VAL A 56 4.01 5.88 -11.24
N PHE A 57 5.19 5.87 -10.64
CA PHE A 57 5.50 6.58 -9.41
C PHE A 57 6.73 7.47 -9.63
N GLY A 58 6.59 8.77 -9.38
CA GLY A 58 7.69 9.72 -9.53
C GLY A 58 8.08 10.30 -8.18
N SER A 59 9.37 10.31 -7.85
CA SER A 59 9.83 11.06 -6.68
C SER A 59 9.61 12.57 -6.90
N PHE A 60 9.59 13.34 -5.81
CA PHE A 60 9.27 14.77 -5.87
C PHE A 60 10.18 15.55 -6.84
N HIS A 61 11.40 15.07 -7.09
CA HIS A 61 12.36 15.61 -8.05
C HIS A 61 11.79 15.70 -9.47
N HIS A 62 10.93 14.75 -9.86
CA HIS A 62 10.34 14.66 -11.19
C HIS A 62 8.98 15.37 -11.30
N ARG A 63 8.42 15.86 -10.20
CA ARG A 63 7.05 16.40 -10.12
C ARG A 63 6.70 17.33 -11.29
N ALA A 64 7.56 18.30 -11.61
CA ALA A 64 7.26 19.32 -12.61
C ALA A 64 7.09 18.76 -14.03
N ALA A 65 7.80 17.69 -14.37
CA ALA A 65 7.77 17.04 -15.67
C ALA A 65 7.17 15.62 -15.61
N PHE A 66 6.52 15.26 -14.49
CA PHE A 66 5.96 13.93 -14.30
C PHE A 66 4.90 13.55 -15.35
N PRO A 67 3.98 14.45 -15.77
CA PRO A 67 3.05 14.14 -16.87
C PRO A 67 3.76 13.78 -18.18
N LEU A 68 4.88 14.44 -18.49
CA LEU A 68 5.69 14.15 -19.67
C LEU A 68 6.40 12.79 -19.57
N ALA A 69 6.82 12.39 -18.37
CA ALA A 69 7.36 11.04 -18.16
C ALA A 69 6.28 9.97 -18.42
N VAL A 70 5.08 10.19 -17.90
CA VAL A 70 3.95 9.28 -18.13
C VAL A 70 3.57 9.23 -19.61
N GLU A 71 3.54 10.37 -20.30
CA GLU A 71 3.29 10.44 -21.73
C GLU A 71 4.31 9.61 -22.53
N THR A 72 5.61 9.75 -22.23
CA THR A 72 6.69 8.97 -22.86
C THR A 72 6.44 7.45 -22.70
N LEU A 73 6.10 7.01 -21.48
CA LEU A 73 5.80 5.61 -21.21
C LEU A 73 4.57 5.14 -22.00
N ARG A 74 3.47 5.92 -21.98
CA ARG A 74 2.24 5.60 -22.70
C ARG A 74 2.45 5.47 -24.22
N GLN A 75 3.27 6.33 -24.80
CA GLN A 75 3.61 6.31 -26.23
C GLN A 75 4.52 5.13 -26.62
N THR A 76 5.16 4.47 -25.65
CA THR A 76 6.08 3.37 -25.93
C THR A 76 5.43 2.01 -25.68
N ILE A 77 4.69 1.84 -24.57
CA ILE A 77 4.12 0.55 -24.15
C ILE A 77 2.59 0.46 -24.30
N HIS A 78 1.96 1.48 -24.88
CA HIS A 78 0.53 1.54 -25.26
C HIS A 78 -0.44 0.93 -24.21
N PRO A 79 -0.45 1.42 -22.96
CA PRO A 79 -1.31 0.86 -21.92
C PRO A 79 -2.78 1.26 -22.12
N SER A 80 -3.70 0.33 -21.89
CA SER A 80 -5.15 0.56 -21.91
C SER A 80 -5.59 1.49 -20.77
N THR A 81 -4.96 1.37 -19.60
CA THR A 81 -5.16 2.30 -18.49
C THR A 81 -3.81 2.63 -17.84
N THR A 82 -3.59 3.90 -17.53
CA THR A 82 -2.44 4.34 -16.73
C THR A 82 -2.90 5.04 -15.48
N ILE A 83 -2.29 4.69 -14.35
CA ILE A 83 -2.40 5.47 -13.13
C ILE A 83 -1.02 5.87 -12.62
N GLY A 84 -0.95 6.96 -11.89
CA GLY A 84 0.31 7.33 -11.28
C GLY A 84 0.17 8.37 -10.19
N VAL A 85 1.23 8.50 -9.39
CA VAL A 85 1.27 9.48 -8.31
C VAL A 85 2.69 9.96 -8.06
N THR A 86 2.82 11.22 -7.65
CA THR A 86 4.08 11.74 -7.13
C THR A 86 4.24 11.40 -5.65
N ALA A 87 5.43 10.95 -5.29
CA ALA A 87 5.79 10.53 -3.94
C ALA A 87 7.06 11.22 -3.45
N GLU A 88 7.31 11.17 -2.15
CA GLU A 88 8.56 11.62 -1.55
C GLU A 88 9.74 10.76 -2.08
N SER A 89 9.52 9.45 -2.16
CA SER A 89 10.52 8.48 -2.59
C SER A 89 9.83 7.33 -3.33
N VAL A 90 10.58 6.66 -4.19
CA VAL A 90 10.10 5.54 -5.02
C VAL A 90 10.98 4.32 -4.79
N LEU A 91 10.50 3.15 -5.20
CA LEU A 91 11.23 1.90 -5.08
C LEU A 91 10.96 1.01 -6.29
N GLY A 92 11.88 0.12 -6.61
CA GLY A 92 11.69 -0.89 -7.65
C GLY A 92 12.74 -1.99 -7.54
N GLY A 93 12.33 -3.22 -7.88
CA GLY A 93 13.15 -4.41 -7.64
C GLY A 93 13.53 -4.53 -6.16
N ASP A 94 14.83 -4.54 -5.88
CA ASP A 94 15.42 -4.62 -4.55
C ASP A 94 16.04 -3.29 -4.06
N VAL A 95 15.63 -2.16 -4.64
CA VAL A 95 16.17 -0.83 -4.34
C VAL A 95 15.09 0.16 -3.93
N GLU A 96 15.32 0.87 -2.83
CA GLU A 96 14.55 2.02 -2.35
C GLU A 96 15.33 3.32 -2.60
N CYS A 97 14.76 4.26 -3.37
CA CYS A 97 15.38 5.54 -3.68
C CYS A 97 14.93 6.62 -2.69
N GLU A 98 15.42 6.53 -1.46
CA GLU A 98 15.16 7.53 -0.42
C GLU A 98 15.96 8.81 -0.66
N GLY A 99 15.29 9.97 -0.60
CA GLY A 99 15.95 11.28 -0.70
C GLY A 99 16.64 11.59 -2.03
N THR A 100 16.41 10.80 -3.08
CA THR A 100 17.07 10.92 -4.38
C THR A 100 16.06 10.88 -5.54
N ALA A 101 16.49 11.34 -6.72
CA ALA A 101 15.69 11.29 -7.93
C ALA A 101 15.38 9.84 -8.31
N GLY A 102 14.15 9.62 -8.79
CA GLY A 102 13.76 8.30 -9.27
C GLY A 102 12.34 8.27 -9.81
N ILE A 103 12.15 7.45 -10.83
CA ILE A 103 10.84 7.07 -11.38
C ILE A 103 10.77 5.55 -11.36
N SER A 104 9.68 5.02 -10.82
CA SER A 104 9.40 3.58 -10.76
C SER A 104 8.10 3.30 -11.50
N ALA A 105 8.03 2.19 -12.23
CA ALA A 105 6.81 1.78 -12.89
C ALA A 105 6.62 0.27 -12.90
N LEU A 106 5.35 -0.15 -12.90
CA LEU A 106 4.93 -1.54 -13.05
C LEU A 106 3.91 -1.61 -14.20
N ALA A 107 4.18 -2.47 -15.17
CA ALA A 107 3.33 -2.75 -16.31
C ALA A 107 2.79 -4.18 -16.22
N LEU A 108 1.51 -4.36 -16.53
CA LEU A 108 0.81 -5.63 -16.47
C LEU A 108 0.10 -5.89 -17.79
N ARG A 109 0.29 -7.10 -18.33
CA ARG A 109 -0.52 -7.65 -19.41
C ARG A 109 -1.03 -9.02 -18.99
N ILE A 110 -2.32 -9.12 -18.69
CA ILE A 110 -3.01 -10.34 -18.28
C ILE A 110 -4.20 -10.54 -19.22
N PRO A 111 -4.11 -11.48 -20.18
CA PRO A 111 -5.16 -11.68 -21.15
C PRO A 111 -6.54 -11.94 -20.51
N GLY A 112 -7.52 -11.13 -20.91
CA GLY A 112 -8.88 -11.16 -20.37
C GLY A 112 -9.07 -10.43 -19.04
N MET A 113 -8.06 -9.72 -18.54
CA MET A 113 -8.21 -8.84 -17.38
C MET A 113 -9.07 -7.63 -17.75
N ASP A 114 -10.10 -7.38 -16.95
CA ASP A 114 -10.92 -6.18 -17.10
C ASP A 114 -10.28 -5.05 -16.28
N VAL A 115 -9.95 -3.94 -16.93
CA VAL A 115 -9.37 -2.77 -16.28
C VAL A 115 -10.26 -1.56 -16.52
N ARG A 116 -10.78 -0.97 -15.44
CA ARG A 116 -11.56 0.27 -15.52
C ARG A 116 -10.95 1.35 -14.64
N GLY A 117 -10.30 2.31 -15.27
CA GLY A 117 -9.87 3.55 -14.63
C GLY A 117 -11.05 4.49 -14.34
N TRP A 118 -11.01 5.16 -13.20
CA TRP A 118 -11.95 6.21 -12.82
C TRP A 118 -11.26 7.24 -11.93
N SER A 119 -11.78 8.47 -11.93
CA SER A 119 -11.28 9.55 -11.07
C SER A 119 -12.42 10.32 -10.45
N ALA A 120 -12.11 10.96 -9.32
CA ALA A 120 -12.98 11.93 -8.69
C ALA A 120 -12.14 13.06 -8.10
N GLY A 121 -12.66 14.29 -8.14
CA GLY A 121 -11.97 15.48 -7.64
C GLY A 121 -12.90 16.68 -7.57
N PRO A 122 -12.37 17.89 -7.36
CA PRO A 122 -13.20 19.09 -7.23
C PRO A 122 -14.13 19.36 -8.42
N GLY A 123 -13.72 19.00 -9.64
CA GLY A 123 -14.54 19.18 -10.85
C GLY A 123 -15.55 18.05 -11.12
N VAL A 124 -15.25 16.83 -10.66
CA VAL A 124 -16.12 15.64 -10.82
C VAL A 124 -16.15 14.92 -9.47
N PRO A 125 -17.09 15.27 -8.58
CA PRO A 125 -17.12 14.69 -7.24
C PRO A 125 -17.46 13.20 -7.29
N LEU A 126 -17.01 12.46 -6.28
CA LEU A 126 -17.39 11.08 -6.09
C LEU A 126 -18.87 11.01 -5.70
N ARG A 127 -19.66 10.20 -6.39
CA ARG A 127 -21.10 10.05 -6.15
C ARG A 127 -21.42 9.15 -4.94
N ALA A 128 -20.75 9.38 -3.82
CA ALA A 128 -20.76 8.50 -2.64
C ALA A 128 -22.12 8.35 -1.94
N ALA A 129 -23.09 9.24 -2.21
CA ALA A 129 -24.42 9.20 -1.61
C ALA A 129 -25.40 8.26 -2.35
N ASP A 130 -25.10 7.89 -3.60
CA ASP A 130 -25.93 7.03 -4.43
C ASP A 130 -25.12 5.79 -4.85
N PRO A 131 -25.40 4.62 -4.26
CA PRO A 131 -24.67 3.39 -4.58
C PRO A 131 -24.71 3.01 -6.05
N ASP A 132 -25.80 3.26 -6.77
CA ASP A 132 -25.92 2.86 -8.17
C ASP A 132 -25.13 3.80 -9.07
N ALA A 133 -25.20 5.11 -8.81
CA ALA A 133 -24.37 6.09 -9.51
C ALA A 133 -22.88 5.92 -9.19
N LEU A 134 -22.53 5.46 -7.98
CA LEU A 134 -21.16 5.13 -7.61
C LEU A 134 -20.66 3.86 -8.33
N ARG A 135 -21.50 2.84 -8.49
CA ARG A 135 -21.18 1.65 -9.32
C ARG A 135 -20.98 2.04 -10.78
N GLU A 136 -21.84 2.90 -11.33
CA GLU A 136 -21.67 3.40 -12.69
C GLU A 136 -20.35 4.18 -12.83
N GLN A 137 -20.02 5.04 -11.87
CA GLN A 137 -18.78 5.82 -11.89
C GLN A 137 -17.52 4.94 -11.79
N THR A 138 -17.53 3.97 -10.88
CA THR A 138 -16.32 3.17 -10.53
C THR A 138 -16.22 1.84 -11.27
N GLY A 139 -17.33 1.36 -11.84
CA GLY A 139 -17.49 0.01 -12.41
C GLY A 139 -17.39 -1.12 -11.41
N ILE A 140 -17.44 -0.84 -10.10
CA ILE A 140 -17.40 -1.89 -9.08
C ILE A 140 -18.70 -2.68 -9.12
N ASP A 141 -18.56 -4.00 -9.23
CA ASP A 141 -19.64 -4.96 -9.27
C ASP A 141 -19.29 -6.25 -8.49
N ALA A 142 -20.12 -7.28 -8.63
CA ALA A 142 -19.91 -8.55 -7.93
C ALA A 142 -18.78 -9.41 -8.52
N GLN A 143 -18.29 -9.12 -9.73
CA GLN A 143 -17.20 -9.86 -10.38
C GLN A 143 -15.83 -9.22 -10.18
N SER A 144 -15.83 -7.96 -9.73
CA SER A 144 -14.64 -7.20 -9.38
C SER A 144 -13.74 -7.97 -8.39
N LYS A 145 -12.45 -7.99 -8.68
CA LYS A 145 -11.40 -8.71 -7.94
C LYS A 145 -10.62 -7.83 -6.98
N GLY A 146 -10.62 -6.52 -7.22
CA GLY A 146 -9.99 -5.55 -6.35
C GLY A 146 -10.06 -4.14 -6.91
N VAL A 147 -9.71 -3.16 -6.07
CA VAL A 147 -9.59 -1.76 -6.47
C VAL A 147 -8.23 -1.24 -6.03
N ILE A 148 -7.44 -0.72 -6.97
CA ILE A 148 -6.24 0.04 -6.66
C ILE A 148 -6.64 1.52 -6.56
N LEU A 149 -6.29 2.19 -5.47
CA LEU A 149 -6.69 3.56 -5.16
C LEU A 149 -5.48 4.44 -4.84
N LEU A 150 -5.33 5.54 -5.58
CA LEU A 150 -4.30 6.56 -5.35
C LEU A 150 -4.99 7.90 -5.09
N ALA A 151 -4.67 8.55 -3.96
CA ALA A 151 -5.37 9.76 -3.56
C ALA A 151 -4.43 10.86 -3.06
N ASP A 152 -4.82 12.11 -3.26
CA ASP A 152 -4.16 13.25 -2.64
C ASP A 152 -4.65 13.39 -1.19
N PRO A 153 -3.74 13.37 -0.19
CA PRO A 153 -4.11 13.41 1.23
C PRO A 153 -4.75 14.74 1.65
N PHE A 154 -4.52 15.83 0.91
CA PHE A 154 -4.98 17.17 1.30
C PHE A 154 -6.41 17.47 0.86
N THR A 155 -6.83 16.88 -0.27
CA THR A 155 -8.10 17.22 -0.93
C THR A 155 -9.11 16.08 -0.92
N THR A 156 -8.69 14.85 -0.58
CA THR A 156 -9.58 13.68 -0.57
C THR A 156 -9.93 13.24 0.85
N PRO A 157 -11.23 13.13 1.21
CA PRO A 157 -11.65 12.52 2.46
C PRO A 157 -11.59 10.99 2.35
N VAL A 158 -10.37 10.42 2.30
CA VAL A 158 -10.11 9.01 1.93
C VAL A 158 -10.92 8.02 2.76
N LYS A 159 -11.08 8.24 4.07
CA LYS A 159 -11.90 7.36 4.92
C LYS A 159 -13.37 7.30 4.50
N HIS A 160 -13.93 8.42 4.02
CA HIS A 160 -15.29 8.43 3.47
C HIS A 160 -15.35 7.72 2.12
N VAL A 161 -14.34 7.90 1.27
CA VAL A 161 -14.22 7.19 -0.01
C VAL A 161 -14.15 5.68 0.22
N LEU A 162 -13.25 5.21 1.10
CA LEU A 162 -13.11 3.79 1.44
C LEU A 162 -14.42 3.19 1.96
N ARG A 163 -15.14 3.91 2.84
CA ARG A 163 -16.45 3.46 3.34
C ARG A 163 -17.48 3.34 2.22
N ALA A 164 -17.54 4.32 1.32
CA ALA A 164 -18.48 4.32 0.20
C ALA A 164 -18.21 3.15 -0.76
N LEU A 165 -16.95 2.96 -1.15
CA LEU A 165 -16.53 1.87 -2.04
C LEU A 165 -16.73 0.49 -1.41
N SER A 166 -16.36 0.32 -0.13
CA SER A 166 -16.56 -0.95 0.59
C SER A 166 -18.06 -1.30 0.70
N GLY A 167 -18.94 -0.29 0.74
CA GLY A 167 -20.39 -0.49 0.75
C GLY A 167 -20.98 -1.00 -0.57
N LEU A 168 -20.21 -1.02 -1.67
CA LEU A 168 -20.67 -1.56 -2.95
C LEU A 168 -20.51 -3.07 -3.06
N ALA A 169 -19.57 -3.64 -2.32
CA ALA A 169 -19.26 -5.06 -2.37
C ALA A 169 -20.48 -5.90 -1.94
N PRO A 170 -20.82 -6.99 -2.66
CA PRO A 170 -21.88 -7.89 -2.24
C PRO A 170 -21.56 -8.50 -0.86
N ARG A 171 -22.60 -8.81 -0.07
CA ARG A 171 -22.41 -9.45 1.26
C ARG A 171 -21.68 -10.79 1.22
N SER A 172 -21.64 -11.44 0.06
CA SER A 172 -20.99 -12.75 -0.15
C SER A 172 -19.52 -12.66 -0.52
N THR A 173 -19.01 -11.46 -0.84
CA THR A 173 -17.68 -11.32 -1.47
C THR A 173 -17.02 -10.03 -1.01
N THR A 174 -15.81 -10.14 -0.47
CA THR A 174 -14.98 -8.99 -0.16
C THR A 174 -14.24 -8.54 -1.41
N ILE A 175 -14.26 -7.24 -1.70
CA ILE A 175 -13.45 -6.61 -2.74
C ILE A 175 -12.34 -5.82 -2.04
N PRO A 176 -11.08 -6.28 -2.08
CA PRO A 176 -10.00 -5.56 -1.44
C PRO A 176 -9.76 -4.22 -2.14
N ILE A 177 -9.72 -3.15 -1.35
CA ILE A 177 -9.24 -1.84 -1.79
C ILE A 177 -7.82 -1.68 -1.27
N VAL A 178 -6.89 -1.39 -2.17
CA VAL A 178 -5.45 -1.30 -1.89
C VAL A 178 -4.86 -0.05 -2.54
N GLY A 179 -3.67 0.38 -2.13
CA GLY A 179 -2.99 1.53 -2.73
C GLY A 179 -2.46 2.48 -1.67
N GLY A 180 -2.49 3.79 -1.93
CA GLY A 180 -1.86 4.76 -1.03
C GLY A 180 -2.08 6.22 -1.36
N LEU A 181 -1.61 7.06 -0.45
CA LEU A 181 -1.71 8.50 -0.54
C LEU A 181 -0.43 9.11 -1.12
N ALA A 182 -0.61 10.06 -2.03
CA ALA A 182 0.46 10.88 -2.58
C ALA A 182 1.28 11.54 -1.46
N SER A 183 2.59 11.63 -1.66
CA SER A 183 3.53 12.16 -0.65
C SER A 183 4.61 13.06 -1.23
N GLY A 184 4.53 13.38 -2.53
CA GLY A 184 5.50 14.23 -3.22
C GLY A 184 5.45 15.70 -2.81
N ALA A 185 4.55 16.10 -1.90
CA ALA A 185 4.42 17.46 -1.42
C ALA A 185 3.93 17.57 0.02
N SER A 186 4.31 18.67 0.68
CA SER A 186 3.90 19.03 2.04
C SER A 186 2.70 19.98 2.09
N GLN A 187 2.15 20.38 0.95
CA GLN A 187 1.04 21.33 0.84
C GLN A 187 0.04 20.93 -0.27
N PRO A 188 -1.24 21.35 -0.16
CA PRO A 188 -2.25 21.10 -1.19
C PRO A 188 -1.85 21.64 -2.58
N GLY A 189 -2.36 21.01 -3.63
CA GLY A 189 -2.16 21.44 -5.03
C GLY A 189 -0.79 21.13 -5.63
N HIS A 190 0.06 20.41 -4.88
CA HIS A 190 1.40 20.07 -5.32
C HIS A 190 1.60 18.59 -5.66
N ASN A 191 0.94 17.68 -4.95
CA ASN A 191 0.90 16.30 -5.43
C ASN A 191 0.30 16.24 -6.83
N LEU A 192 0.76 15.30 -7.66
CA LEU A 192 0.11 14.95 -8.91
C LEU A 192 -0.41 13.52 -8.80
N ILE A 193 -1.61 13.31 -9.31
CA ILE A 193 -2.22 12.01 -9.54
C ILE A 193 -2.58 11.95 -11.02
N ILE A 194 -2.35 10.81 -11.64
CA ILE A 194 -2.55 10.61 -13.07
C ILE A 194 -3.63 9.57 -13.28
N LEU A 195 -4.55 9.85 -14.20
CA LEU A 195 -5.35 8.86 -14.89
C LEU A 195 -5.17 9.10 -16.39
N ASP A 196 -4.56 8.13 -17.05
CA ASP A 196 -4.24 8.18 -18.46
C ASP A 196 -3.39 9.39 -18.87
N ASP A 197 -3.91 10.27 -19.72
CA ASP A 197 -3.28 11.51 -20.15
C ASP A 197 -3.65 12.71 -19.25
N GLN A 198 -4.48 12.50 -18.23
CA GLN A 198 -4.96 13.54 -17.34
C GLN A 198 -4.14 13.58 -16.04
N ALA A 199 -3.51 14.74 -15.80
CA ALA A 199 -2.85 15.05 -14.54
C ALA A 199 -3.72 15.96 -13.67
N GLN A 200 -3.97 15.54 -12.43
CA GLN A 200 -4.72 16.31 -11.43
C GLN A 200 -3.89 16.53 -10.17
N SER A 201 -4.03 17.70 -9.55
CA SER A 201 -3.35 18.03 -8.29
C SER A 201 -4.25 17.90 -7.05
N ALA A 202 -5.43 17.33 -7.24
CA ALA A 202 -6.44 17.13 -6.22
C ALA A 202 -7.29 15.91 -6.57
N GLY A 203 -7.89 15.29 -5.55
CA GLY A 203 -8.81 14.19 -5.70
C GLY A 203 -8.16 12.81 -5.62
N VAL A 204 -8.78 11.85 -6.28
CA VAL A 204 -8.49 10.42 -6.23
C VAL A 204 -8.61 9.82 -7.62
N VAL A 205 -7.76 8.84 -7.89
CA VAL A 205 -7.84 7.94 -9.04
C VAL A 205 -7.96 6.52 -8.52
N GLY A 206 -8.83 5.74 -9.16
CA GLY A 206 -8.97 4.33 -8.88
C GLY A 206 -8.96 3.50 -10.15
N VAL A 207 -8.57 2.23 -10.01
CA VAL A 207 -8.69 1.20 -11.04
C VAL A 207 -9.45 0.05 -10.44
N THR A 208 -10.58 -0.27 -11.05
CA THR A 208 -11.36 -1.47 -10.70
C THR A 208 -10.89 -2.61 -11.60
N LEU A 209 -10.50 -3.72 -10.99
CA LEU A 209 -9.93 -4.89 -11.68
C LEU A 209 -10.94 -6.03 -11.70
N GLY A 210 -11.06 -6.71 -12.84
CA GLY A 210 -11.88 -7.89 -13.07
C GLY A 210 -11.16 -8.93 -13.93
N GLY A 211 -11.86 -10.01 -14.29
CA GLY A 211 -11.29 -11.08 -15.13
C GLY A 211 -10.40 -12.08 -14.36
N PRO A 212 -9.44 -12.74 -15.04
CA PRO A 212 -8.60 -13.81 -14.49
C PRO A 212 -7.41 -13.26 -13.69
N VAL A 213 -7.71 -12.40 -12.71
CA VAL A 213 -6.72 -11.82 -11.78
C VAL A 213 -7.15 -12.07 -10.33
N ASP A 214 -6.18 -12.34 -9.47
CA ASP A 214 -6.33 -12.37 -8.02
C ASP A 214 -5.46 -11.28 -7.40
N ILE A 215 -6.06 -10.53 -6.47
CA ILE A 215 -5.42 -9.42 -5.77
C ILE A 215 -5.44 -9.73 -4.28
N SER A 216 -4.26 -9.85 -3.71
CA SER A 216 -4.06 -10.01 -2.27
C SER A 216 -3.14 -8.91 -1.75
N CYS A 217 -3.19 -8.67 -0.44
CA CYS A 217 -2.35 -7.64 0.17
C CYS A 217 -1.77 -8.14 1.49
N VAL A 218 -0.45 -8.08 1.60
CA VAL A 218 0.25 -8.17 2.87
C VAL A 218 0.24 -6.78 3.51
N VAL A 219 -0.24 -6.68 4.75
CA VAL A 219 -0.34 -5.42 5.51
C VAL A 219 0.51 -5.55 6.78
N SER A 220 1.77 -5.10 6.70
CA SER A 220 2.69 -5.15 7.84
C SER A 220 2.73 -3.82 8.58
N GLN A 221 2.05 -3.75 9.72
CA GLN A 221 1.98 -2.53 10.54
C GLN A 221 3.22 -2.38 11.44
N GLY A 222 4.01 -3.45 11.62
CA GLY A 222 5.26 -3.40 12.37
C GLY A 222 5.13 -2.93 13.82
N CYS A 223 3.95 -3.15 14.41
CA CYS A 223 3.66 -2.83 15.80
C CYS A 223 3.29 -4.10 16.54
N ARG A 224 3.63 -4.13 17.83
CA ARG A 224 3.27 -5.23 18.73
C ARG A 224 2.49 -4.71 19.93
N PRO A 225 1.48 -5.47 20.41
CA PRO A 225 0.75 -5.11 21.60
C PRO A 225 1.64 -5.16 22.85
N VAL A 226 1.36 -4.27 23.79
CA VAL A 226 1.94 -4.26 25.14
C VAL A 226 0.82 -4.12 26.17
N GLY A 227 1.03 -4.71 27.35
CA GLY A 227 0.02 -4.73 28.40
C GLY A 227 -1.24 -5.50 27.99
N THR A 228 -2.37 -5.13 28.57
CA THR A 228 -3.68 -5.76 28.35
C THR A 228 -4.63 -4.90 27.52
N SER A 229 -5.67 -5.51 26.94
CA SER A 229 -6.70 -4.79 26.21
C SER A 229 -7.69 -4.11 27.16
N HIS A 230 -8.14 -2.91 26.80
CA HIS A 230 -9.10 -2.12 27.57
C HIS A 230 -10.28 -1.67 26.70
N VAL A 231 -11.46 -1.60 27.31
CA VAL A 231 -12.65 -1.02 26.67
C VAL A 231 -12.66 0.49 26.93
N ILE A 232 -12.86 1.27 25.87
CA ILE A 232 -13.12 2.71 25.97
C ILE A 232 -14.48 2.92 26.63
N THR A 233 -14.50 3.41 27.86
CA THR A 233 -15.76 3.69 28.58
C THR A 233 -16.25 5.12 28.37
N ARG A 234 -15.37 6.04 27.96
CA ARG A 234 -15.75 7.38 27.54
C ARG A 234 -14.79 7.96 26.50
N ALA A 235 -15.34 8.41 25.37
CA ALA A 235 -14.59 9.10 24.31
C ALA A 235 -15.40 10.21 23.65
N LYS A 236 -14.70 11.18 23.07
CA LYS A 236 -15.28 12.24 22.23
C LYS A 236 -14.35 12.53 21.04
N GLY A 237 -14.84 12.31 19.83
CA GLY A 237 -14.03 12.46 18.61
C GLY A 237 -12.86 11.49 18.61
N ASN A 238 -11.64 12.01 18.54
CA ASN A 238 -10.39 11.24 18.62
C ASN A 238 -9.75 11.23 20.01
N THR A 239 -10.46 11.71 21.04
CA THR A 239 -9.97 11.78 22.42
C THR A 239 -10.59 10.68 23.27
N ILE A 240 -9.73 9.81 23.81
CA ILE A 240 -10.08 8.82 24.82
C ILE A 240 -10.00 9.50 26.19
N HIS A 241 -11.12 9.54 26.89
CA HIS A 241 -11.17 10.09 28.24
C HIS A 241 -11.02 9.00 29.30
N GLU A 242 -11.68 7.86 29.11
CA GLU A 242 -11.67 6.77 30.08
C GLU A 242 -11.52 5.40 29.42
N LEU A 243 -10.73 4.56 30.08
CA LEU A 243 -10.51 3.16 29.78
C LEU A 243 -10.93 2.35 31.01
N GLY A 244 -11.89 1.42 30.84
CA GLY A 244 -12.37 0.61 31.95
C GLY A 244 -12.92 1.40 33.15
N GLY A 245 -13.49 2.58 32.92
CA GLY A 245 -14.03 3.46 33.97
C GLY A 245 -13.00 4.33 34.70
N ARG A 246 -11.75 4.32 34.24
CA ARG A 246 -10.65 5.11 34.82
C ARG A 246 -10.06 6.08 33.81
N PRO A 247 -9.43 7.20 34.25
CA PRO A 247 -8.74 8.12 33.35
C PRO A 247 -7.74 7.40 32.44
N ALA A 248 -7.74 7.74 31.16
CA ALA A 248 -6.97 7.02 30.16
C ALA A 248 -5.45 7.09 30.40
N THR A 249 -4.93 8.22 30.88
CA THR A 249 -3.50 8.36 31.22
C THR A 249 -3.12 7.59 32.48
N GLU A 250 -4.04 7.41 33.43
CA GLU A 250 -3.79 6.59 34.63
C GLU A 250 -3.60 5.12 34.25
N VAL A 251 -4.50 4.60 33.41
CA VAL A 251 -4.41 3.24 32.87
C VAL A 251 -3.11 3.06 32.06
N LEU A 252 -2.76 4.04 31.22
CA LEU A 252 -1.49 4.03 30.49
C LEU A 252 -0.28 3.98 31.43
N HIS A 253 -0.23 4.84 32.46
CA HIS A 253 0.90 4.89 33.39
C HIS A 253 1.05 3.60 34.19
N GLU A 254 -0.06 3.02 34.65
CA GLU A 254 -0.06 1.72 35.34
C GLU A 254 0.50 0.63 34.43
N GLN A 255 -0.06 0.47 33.22
CA GLN A 255 0.42 -0.52 32.26
C GLN A 255 1.89 -0.29 31.91
N ALA A 256 2.28 0.96 31.62
CA ALA A 256 3.67 1.31 31.31
C ALA A 256 4.62 1.01 32.47
N SER A 257 4.17 1.13 33.73
CA SER A 257 5.00 0.86 34.91
C SER A 257 5.33 -0.63 35.10
N GLU A 258 4.47 -1.52 34.61
CA GLU A 258 4.63 -2.97 34.68
C GLU A 258 5.50 -3.52 33.54
N LEU A 259 5.69 -2.75 32.46
CA LEU A 259 6.45 -3.23 31.31
C LEU A 259 7.95 -3.40 31.60
N PRO A 260 8.63 -4.30 30.87
CA PRO A 260 10.09 -4.38 30.85
C PRO A 260 10.74 -3.06 30.44
N LYS A 261 11.99 -2.84 30.88
CA LYS A 261 12.75 -1.60 30.60
C LYS A 261 12.84 -1.26 29.11
N HIS A 262 13.00 -2.26 28.25
CA HIS A 262 13.12 -2.03 26.81
C HIS A 262 11.82 -1.47 26.22
N GLU A 263 10.65 -1.98 26.62
CA GLU A 263 9.34 -1.50 26.14
C GLU A 263 9.03 -0.10 26.65
N LYS A 264 9.38 0.20 27.90
CA LYS A 264 9.27 1.56 28.46
C LYS A 264 10.03 2.58 27.61
N MET A 265 11.23 2.22 27.15
CA MET A 265 12.02 3.06 26.26
C MET A 265 11.37 3.20 24.88
N LEU A 266 10.75 2.15 24.34
CA LEU A 266 10.03 2.24 23.07
C LEU A 266 8.78 3.12 23.18
N LEU A 267 8.00 2.98 24.26
CA LEU A 267 6.86 3.86 24.55
C LEU A 267 7.26 5.34 24.59
N SER A 268 8.43 5.67 25.14
CA SER A 268 8.92 7.05 25.15
C SER A 268 9.32 7.59 23.78
N ARG A 269 9.55 6.72 22.79
CA ARG A 269 9.85 7.11 21.40
C ARG A 269 8.61 7.21 20.53
N GLY A 270 7.51 6.60 20.96
CA GLY A 270 6.22 6.66 20.29
C GLY A 270 5.24 5.68 20.90
N LEU A 271 4.08 6.19 21.33
CA LEU A 271 2.98 5.38 21.82
C LEU A 271 1.96 5.18 20.72
N PHE A 272 1.53 3.94 20.54
CA PHE A 272 0.47 3.59 19.61
C PHE A 272 -0.69 2.92 20.33
N VAL A 273 -1.86 2.99 19.71
CA VAL A 273 -3.06 2.29 20.12
C VAL A 273 -3.50 1.43 18.94
N GLY A 274 -3.59 0.13 19.17
CA GLY A 274 -4.28 -0.80 18.30
C GLY A 274 -5.76 -0.78 18.60
N GLN A 275 -6.57 -0.45 17.60
CA GLN A 275 -8.02 -0.51 17.68
C GLN A 275 -8.49 -1.88 17.19
N VAL A 276 -9.21 -2.64 18.01
CA VAL A 276 -9.74 -3.95 17.58
C VAL A 276 -10.76 -3.74 16.47
N ILE A 277 -10.55 -4.44 15.34
CA ILE A 277 -11.46 -4.38 14.19
C ILE A 277 -12.66 -5.32 14.37
N ASN A 278 -12.44 -6.54 14.90
CA ASN A 278 -13.49 -7.53 15.14
C ASN A 278 -13.53 -7.93 16.63
N GLU A 279 -14.47 -7.35 17.37
CA GLU A 279 -14.63 -7.56 18.82
C GLU A 279 -15.26 -8.91 19.19
N HIS A 280 -15.68 -9.72 18.20
CA HIS A 280 -16.26 -11.03 18.46
C HIS A 280 -15.23 -12.14 18.70
N LYS A 281 -13.93 -11.84 18.56
CA LYS A 281 -12.85 -12.79 18.84
C LYS A 281 -12.55 -12.85 20.34
N SER A 282 -12.21 -14.04 20.83
CA SER A 282 -11.81 -14.23 22.23
C SER A 282 -10.37 -13.79 22.52
N HIS A 283 -9.51 -13.79 21.50
CA HIS A 283 -8.11 -13.38 21.58
C HIS A 283 -7.75 -12.57 20.33
N PHE A 284 -6.88 -11.58 20.47
CA PHE A 284 -6.45 -10.68 19.40
C PHE A 284 -4.95 -10.86 19.12
N GLY A 285 -4.59 -11.10 17.86
CA GLY A 285 -3.22 -11.09 17.36
C GLY A 285 -2.86 -9.77 16.65
N ARG A 286 -1.63 -9.64 16.13
CA ARG A 286 -1.15 -8.43 15.43
C ARG A 286 -2.08 -8.01 14.27
N GLY A 287 -2.63 -8.98 13.53
CA GLY A 287 -3.55 -8.76 12.41
C GLY A 287 -5.00 -8.39 12.79
N ASP A 288 -5.33 -8.24 14.08
CA ASP A 288 -6.68 -7.88 14.54
C ASP A 288 -6.84 -6.40 14.90
N PHE A 289 -5.74 -5.65 14.85
CA PHE A 289 -5.66 -4.26 15.26
C PHE A 289 -5.44 -3.32 14.09
N LEU A 290 -6.15 -2.21 14.07
CA LEU A 290 -5.82 -1.03 13.28
C LEU A 290 -4.97 -0.08 14.13
N ILE A 291 -3.71 0.09 13.75
CA ILE A 291 -2.75 0.86 14.55
C ILE A 291 -2.91 2.36 14.29
N ARG A 292 -2.90 3.15 15.39
CA ARG A 292 -2.90 4.61 15.38
C ARG A 292 -1.90 5.17 16.38
N ALA A 293 -1.16 6.20 15.98
CA ALA A 293 -0.32 6.94 16.92
C ALA A 293 -1.18 7.68 17.96
N VAL A 294 -0.69 7.75 19.18
CA VAL A 294 -1.15 8.73 20.18
C VAL A 294 -0.45 10.05 19.90
N THR A 295 -1.21 11.04 19.46
CA THR A 295 -0.70 12.35 19.03
C THR A 295 -0.60 13.36 20.16
N GLY A 296 -1.17 13.05 21.33
CA GLY A 296 -1.11 13.92 22.49
C GLY A 296 -1.65 13.25 23.75
N MET A 297 -1.23 13.76 24.90
CA MET A 297 -1.69 13.31 26.22
C MET A 297 -1.90 14.53 27.11
N ASP A 298 -2.98 14.53 27.87
CA ASP A 298 -3.29 15.54 28.87
C ASP A 298 -3.34 14.86 30.23
N ASN A 299 -2.27 15.04 31.01
CA ASN A 299 -2.14 14.44 32.33
C ASN A 299 -2.99 15.14 33.40
N GLU A 300 -3.35 16.41 33.20
CA GLU A 300 -4.19 17.15 34.15
C GLU A 300 -5.63 16.66 34.08
N THR A 301 -6.15 16.45 32.87
CA THR A 301 -7.54 16.01 32.66
C THR A 301 -7.67 14.51 32.37
N GLY A 302 -6.56 13.78 32.30
CA GLY A 302 -6.51 12.32 32.23
C GLY A 302 -6.77 11.71 30.85
N ARG A 303 -6.40 12.38 29.76
CA ARG A 303 -6.89 12.06 28.39
C ARG A 303 -5.77 11.67 27.43
N LEU A 304 -6.11 10.82 26.46
CA LEU A 304 -5.25 10.46 25.32
C LEU A 304 -5.89 10.93 24.02
N ILE A 305 -5.10 11.55 23.14
CA ILE A 305 -5.52 12.00 21.81
C ILE A 305 -4.91 11.05 20.78
N VAL A 306 -5.75 10.44 19.95
CA VAL A 306 -5.36 9.44 18.96
C VAL A 306 -5.40 10.04 17.56
N GLY A 307 -4.55 9.56 16.65
CA GLY A 307 -4.54 9.96 15.23
C GLY A 307 -5.77 9.52 14.42
N ASP A 308 -6.83 9.05 15.07
CA ASP A 308 -8.09 8.66 14.45
C ASP A 308 -9.26 8.77 15.42
N GLN A 309 -10.47 8.75 14.86
CA GLN A 309 -11.70 8.62 15.62
C GLN A 309 -11.69 7.34 16.45
N VAL A 310 -12.27 7.45 17.64
CA VAL A 310 -12.49 6.36 18.58
C VAL A 310 -13.94 6.39 19.05
N ARG A 311 -14.49 5.25 19.45
CA ARG A 311 -15.88 5.18 19.95
C ARG A 311 -15.94 4.56 21.34
N THR A 312 -16.90 5.02 22.14
CA THR A 312 -17.21 4.36 23.42
C THR A 312 -17.70 2.94 23.15
N GLY A 313 -17.26 1.99 23.98
CA GLY A 313 -17.49 0.56 23.82
C GLY A 313 -16.41 -0.16 23.01
N GLN A 314 -15.55 0.57 22.28
CA GLN A 314 -14.48 -0.04 21.49
C GLN A 314 -13.35 -0.58 22.35
N THR A 315 -12.85 -1.75 21.99
CA THR A 315 -11.67 -2.38 22.60
C THR A 315 -10.39 -1.88 21.93
N ILE A 316 -9.43 -1.50 22.77
CA ILE A 316 -8.11 -1.04 22.34
C ILE A 316 -7.00 -1.71 23.15
N GLN A 317 -5.79 -1.71 22.61
CA GLN A 317 -4.59 -2.13 23.35
C GLN A 317 -3.43 -1.20 22.99
N PHE A 318 -2.57 -0.90 23.96
CA PHE A 318 -1.37 -0.11 23.70
C PHE A 318 -0.38 -0.92 22.88
N HIS A 319 0.37 -0.24 22.02
CA HIS A 319 1.32 -0.84 21.10
C HIS A 319 2.62 -0.05 21.09
N VAL A 320 3.71 -0.75 20.82
CA VAL A 320 5.03 -0.17 20.53
C VAL A 320 5.45 -0.52 19.11
N ARG A 321 6.39 0.26 18.58
CA ARG A 321 6.94 0.10 17.23
C ARG A 321 8.46 0.14 17.30
N ASP A 322 9.10 -0.81 16.63
CA ASP A 322 10.54 -0.87 16.44
C ASP A 322 10.89 -1.64 15.16
N ALA A 323 12.16 -1.57 14.76
CA ALA A 323 12.66 -2.19 13.54
C ALA A 323 12.55 -3.73 13.57
N GLU A 324 12.84 -4.34 14.72
CA GLU A 324 12.82 -5.79 14.91
C GLU A 324 11.40 -6.34 14.75
N THR A 325 10.42 -5.72 15.40
CA THR A 325 9.01 -6.04 15.28
C THR A 325 8.52 -5.87 13.85
N ALA A 326 8.95 -4.82 13.15
CA ALA A 326 8.58 -4.57 11.76
C ALA A 326 9.19 -5.59 10.78
N ASP A 327 10.43 -5.99 11.00
CA ASP A 327 11.10 -7.06 10.24
C ASP A 327 10.42 -8.41 10.48
N GLU A 328 10.22 -8.80 11.74
CA GLU A 328 9.54 -10.05 12.10
C GLU A 328 8.13 -10.14 11.50
N ASP A 329 7.34 -9.07 11.64
CA ASP A 329 5.97 -8.99 11.14
C ASP A 329 5.93 -9.16 9.61
N PHE A 330 6.83 -8.46 8.90
CA PHE A 330 6.87 -8.53 7.45
C PHE A 330 7.35 -9.90 6.94
N ASN A 331 8.39 -10.48 7.55
CA ASN A 331 8.86 -11.83 7.21
C ASN A 331 7.77 -12.89 7.43
N LEU A 332 7.09 -12.85 8.58
CA LEU A 332 6.01 -13.81 8.87
C LEU A 332 4.88 -13.73 7.84
N LEU A 333 4.48 -12.52 7.47
CA LEU A 333 3.42 -12.32 6.48
C LEU A 333 3.85 -12.77 5.07
N LEU A 334 5.11 -12.57 4.69
CA LEU A 334 5.65 -13.04 3.42
C LEU A 334 5.83 -14.56 3.38
N ASP A 335 6.19 -15.19 4.50
CA ASP A 335 6.26 -16.65 4.59
C ASP A 335 4.89 -17.29 4.34
N MET A 336 3.80 -16.66 4.81
CA MET A 336 2.44 -17.12 4.49
C MET A 336 2.10 -17.01 2.99
N GLN A 337 2.71 -16.07 2.27
CA GLN A 337 2.45 -15.90 0.83
C GLN A 337 3.09 -17.01 -0.02
N GLN A 338 4.11 -17.70 0.49
CA GLN A 338 4.73 -18.85 -0.18
C GLN A 338 3.82 -20.10 -0.20
N LEU A 339 2.70 -20.08 0.55
CA LEU A 339 1.68 -21.14 0.53
C LEU A 339 0.69 -21.00 -0.63
N HIS A 340 0.75 -19.89 -1.37
CA HIS A 340 -0.09 -19.60 -2.52
C HIS A 340 0.73 -19.72 -3.82
N ASP A 341 0.04 -19.63 -4.97
CA ASP A 341 0.72 -19.56 -6.27
C ASP A 341 1.67 -18.36 -6.33
N GLU A 342 2.71 -18.46 -7.15
CA GLU A 342 3.70 -17.41 -7.32
C GLU A 342 3.02 -16.12 -7.86
N PRO A 343 3.23 -14.97 -7.23
CA PRO A 343 2.72 -13.70 -7.74
C PRO A 343 3.36 -13.35 -9.08
N LEU A 344 2.56 -12.82 -10.01
CA LEU A 344 3.06 -12.27 -11.27
C LEU A 344 3.85 -10.98 -11.02
N ALA A 345 3.41 -10.16 -10.05
CA ALA A 345 4.07 -8.91 -9.68
C ALA A 345 3.65 -8.43 -8.29
N GLY A 346 4.40 -7.44 -7.77
CA GLY A 346 4.12 -6.75 -6.52
C GLY A 346 4.06 -5.23 -6.67
N LEU A 347 3.06 -4.60 -6.05
CA LEU A 347 3.04 -3.15 -5.79
C LEU A 347 3.29 -2.91 -4.30
N LEU A 348 4.44 -2.34 -3.95
CA LEU A 348 4.76 -1.98 -2.56
C LEU A 348 4.43 -0.52 -2.30
N VAL A 349 3.43 -0.29 -1.45
CA VAL A 349 3.11 1.03 -0.88
C VAL A 349 3.58 1.04 0.56
N THR A 350 4.64 1.78 0.86
CA THR A 350 5.28 1.76 2.18
C THR A 350 5.23 3.13 2.84
N CYS A 351 5.13 3.19 4.16
CA CYS A 351 5.07 4.45 4.89
C CYS A 351 6.34 5.29 4.74
N ASN A 352 6.19 6.61 4.62
CA ASN A 352 7.33 7.55 4.70
C ASN A 352 8.19 7.34 5.96
N GLY A 353 7.63 6.80 7.04
CA GLY A 353 8.35 6.45 8.26
C GLY A 353 8.98 5.04 8.28
N ARG A 354 9.10 4.36 7.14
CA ARG A 354 9.88 3.12 6.94
C ARG A 354 11.20 3.45 6.21
N GLY A 355 11.87 2.46 5.62
CA GLY A 355 13.21 2.60 5.03
C GLY A 355 14.26 2.91 6.09
N THR A 356 15.25 3.74 5.74
CA THR A 356 16.33 4.19 6.64
C THR A 356 15.85 4.94 7.89
N ARG A 357 14.58 5.38 7.94
CA ARG A 357 13.98 6.02 9.13
C ARG A 357 13.58 5.02 10.21
N LEU A 358 13.41 3.75 9.85
CA LEU A 358 13.04 2.68 10.77
C LEU A 358 14.15 1.65 10.92
N PHE A 359 14.76 1.24 9.79
CA PHE A 359 15.76 0.19 9.74
C PHE A 359 17.17 0.77 9.71
N ASN A 360 18.15 0.00 10.21
CA ASN A 360 19.56 0.38 10.17
C ASN A 360 20.23 0.06 8.82
N GLU A 361 19.44 -0.27 7.81
CA GLU A 361 19.91 -0.59 6.46
C GLU A 361 18.95 -0.03 5.40
N GLU A 362 19.49 0.31 4.23
CA GLU A 362 18.73 0.77 3.07
C GLU A 362 17.96 -0.39 2.42
N SER A 363 16.85 -0.12 1.72
CA SER A 363 16.18 -1.15 0.91
C SER A 363 15.79 -2.40 1.70
N HIS A 364 15.41 -2.24 2.97
CA HIS A 364 15.11 -3.36 3.86
C HIS A 364 13.93 -4.18 3.34
N ASP A 365 12.81 -3.51 3.04
CA ASP A 365 11.57 -4.17 2.69
C ASP A 365 11.68 -4.80 1.30
N THR A 366 12.19 -4.07 0.31
CA THR A 366 12.37 -4.60 -1.05
C THR A 366 13.32 -5.81 -1.09
N ARG A 367 14.46 -5.76 -0.37
CA ARG A 367 15.36 -6.92 -0.25
C ARG A 367 14.71 -8.08 0.50
N THR A 368 13.85 -7.81 1.49
CA THR A 368 13.10 -8.86 2.19
C THR A 368 12.11 -9.55 1.25
N ILE A 369 11.38 -8.80 0.42
CA ILE A 369 10.48 -9.38 -0.58
C ILE A 369 11.27 -10.27 -1.54
N ARG A 370 12.38 -9.77 -2.09
CA ARG A 370 13.22 -10.56 -3.01
C ARG A 370 13.69 -11.87 -2.39
N ARG A 371 14.13 -11.85 -1.12
CA ARG A 371 14.56 -13.06 -0.39
C ARG A 371 13.44 -14.08 -0.21
N ARG A 372 12.20 -13.64 -0.01
CA ARG A 372 11.06 -14.52 0.35
C ARG A 372 10.22 -14.95 -0.83
N LEU A 373 10.04 -14.08 -1.82
CA LEU A 373 9.17 -14.30 -2.99
C LEU A 373 9.95 -14.41 -4.31
N GLY A 374 11.28 -14.26 -4.29
CA GLY A 374 12.11 -14.34 -5.48
C GLY A 374 12.14 -13.05 -6.31
N ASP A 375 12.57 -13.17 -7.56
CA ASP A 375 12.79 -12.06 -8.49
C ASP A 375 11.51 -11.62 -9.21
N ILE A 376 10.42 -11.47 -8.46
CA ILE A 376 9.15 -10.97 -9.01
C ILE A 376 9.27 -9.47 -9.36
N PRO A 377 8.64 -8.99 -10.45
CA PRO A 377 8.57 -7.57 -10.76
C PRO A 377 7.93 -6.77 -9.62
N ILE A 378 8.68 -5.83 -9.04
CA ILE A 378 8.20 -4.96 -7.95
C ILE A 378 8.42 -3.50 -8.31
N ALA A 379 7.37 -2.70 -8.17
CA ALA A 379 7.44 -1.25 -8.18
C ALA A 379 6.65 -0.68 -7.01
N GLY A 380 6.86 0.60 -6.71
CA GLY A 380 6.09 1.24 -5.66
C GLY A 380 6.64 2.58 -5.22
N PHE A 381 6.13 3.03 -4.08
CA PHE A 381 6.43 4.34 -3.54
C PHE A 381 6.25 4.43 -2.03
N PHE A 382 6.89 5.45 -1.46
CA PHE A 382 6.71 5.85 -0.07
C PHE A 382 5.48 6.76 0.03
N ALA A 383 4.47 6.38 0.80
CA ALA A 383 3.18 7.03 0.88
C ALA A 383 2.99 7.84 2.16
N ALA A 384 2.12 8.85 2.06
CA ALA A 384 1.65 9.61 3.23
C ALA A 384 0.60 8.85 4.06
N GLY A 385 0.17 7.70 3.55
CA GLY A 385 -0.71 6.74 4.20
C GLY A 385 -0.99 5.59 3.23
N GLU A 386 -1.07 4.38 3.76
CA GLU A 386 -1.22 3.17 2.96
C GLU A 386 -2.67 2.70 3.00
N ILE A 387 -3.15 2.06 1.95
CA ILE A 387 -4.50 1.51 1.89
C ILE A 387 -4.36 -0.01 1.75
N GLY A 388 -4.99 -0.74 2.65
CA GLY A 388 -4.96 -2.20 2.63
C GLY A 388 -5.96 -2.83 3.58
N PRO A 389 -6.32 -4.10 3.36
CA PRO A 389 -7.31 -4.81 4.15
C PRO A 389 -6.79 -5.24 5.53
N ILE A 390 -7.67 -5.18 6.54
CA ILE A 390 -7.57 -5.96 7.77
C ILE A 390 -8.85 -6.79 7.85
N GLY A 391 -8.72 -8.11 7.70
CA GLY A 391 -9.88 -8.98 7.55
C GLY A 391 -10.63 -8.69 6.24
N ASP A 392 -11.92 -8.40 6.32
CA ASP A 392 -12.82 -8.20 5.19
C ASP A 392 -13.00 -6.72 4.79
N GLN A 393 -12.26 -5.80 5.43
CA GLN A 393 -12.40 -4.36 5.24
C GLN A 393 -11.08 -3.69 4.96
N SER A 394 -11.07 -2.75 4.03
CA SER A 394 -9.92 -1.90 3.73
C SER A 394 -9.88 -0.65 4.59
N PHE A 395 -8.71 -0.36 5.13
CA PHE A 395 -8.46 0.77 6.00
C PHE A 395 -7.37 1.67 5.43
N LEU A 396 -7.41 2.94 5.83
CA LEU A 396 -6.26 3.82 5.74
C LEU A 396 -5.33 3.53 6.92
N HIS A 397 -4.07 3.30 6.63
CA HIS A 397 -2.98 3.05 7.57
C HIS A 397 -2.03 4.26 7.62
N GLY A 398 -1.15 4.28 8.62
CA GLY A 398 -0.19 5.38 8.78
C GLY A 398 1.20 4.97 9.25
N HIS A 399 1.47 3.67 9.38
CA HIS A 399 2.74 3.12 9.87
C HIS A 399 3.05 1.76 9.24
N THR A 400 2.70 1.58 7.97
CA THR A 400 2.53 0.25 7.40
C THR A 400 3.32 0.06 6.11
N ALA A 401 3.66 -1.19 5.79
CA ALA A 401 3.99 -1.59 4.43
C ALA A 401 2.81 -2.43 3.89
N CYS A 402 2.21 -1.95 2.81
CA CYS A 402 1.19 -2.66 2.05
C CYS A 402 1.83 -3.21 0.78
N LEU A 403 2.10 -4.51 0.73
CA LEU A 403 2.53 -5.19 -0.48
C LEU A 403 1.31 -5.84 -1.14
N VAL A 404 0.86 -5.25 -2.24
CA VAL A 404 -0.17 -5.81 -3.10
C VAL A 404 0.48 -6.85 -4.00
N LEU A 405 0.00 -8.08 -3.96
CA LEU A 405 0.45 -9.18 -4.81
C LEU A 405 -0.62 -9.47 -5.85
N ILE A 406 -0.21 -9.49 -7.10
CA ILE A 406 -1.06 -9.67 -8.28
C ILE A 406 -0.76 -11.04 -8.85
N ARG A 407 -1.77 -11.90 -8.98
CA ARG A 407 -1.66 -13.25 -9.56
C ARG A 407 -2.56 -13.37 -10.78
N ALA A 408 -2.06 -14.00 -11.84
CA ALA A 408 -2.89 -14.39 -12.96
C ALA A 408 -3.56 -15.74 -12.66
N LEU A 409 -4.88 -15.82 -12.82
CA LEU A 409 -5.64 -17.04 -12.58
C LEU A 409 -5.71 -17.88 -13.87
N GLY A 410 -5.54 -19.20 -13.74
CA GLY A 410 -5.68 -20.13 -14.86
C GLY A 410 -4.37 -20.55 -15.54
N THR A 411 -3.22 -20.03 -15.11
CA THR A 411 -1.90 -20.56 -15.47
C THR A 411 -1.58 -21.79 -14.64
N ASN A 412 -2.20 -22.92 -15.01
CA ASN A 412 -1.91 -24.22 -14.41
C ASN A 412 -0.51 -24.71 -14.86
N GLN A 413 0.58 -24.11 -14.37
CA GLN A 413 1.86 -24.78 -14.35
C GLN A 413 1.89 -25.71 -13.14
N ARG A 414 1.32 -26.91 -13.32
CA ARG A 414 1.70 -28.05 -12.49
C ARG A 414 3.21 -28.25 -12.66
N ARG A 415 4.01 -27.79 -11.70
CA ARG A 415 5.36 -28.35 -11.50
C ARG A 415 5.16 -29.74 -10.88
N ILE A 416 5.44 -30.77 -11.69
CA ILE A 416 5.62 -32.16 -11.23
C ILE A 416 6.89 -32.21 -10.38
#